data_AF-A0A1W9R3E2-F1
#
_entry.id   AF-A0A1W9R3E2-F1
#
_cell.length_a   1.000
_cell.length_b   1.000
_cell.length_c   1.000
_cell.angle_alpha   90.00
_cell.angle_beta   90.00
_cell.angle_gamma   90.00
#
_symmetry.space_group_name_H-M   'P 1'
#
loop_
_entity.id
_entity.type
_entity.pdbx_description
1 polymer ?
#
loop_
_entity_poly.entity_id
_entity_poly.type
_entity_poly.pdbx_seq_one_letter_code
_entity_poly.pdbx_strand_id
1 'polypeptide(L)'
;MKIKFLLLICLFAVFISCLRNELRHSWFRSSQGGWQEFKDYTLGFKLLYPAQARLSREGKLLRIDLPIEGKTNLRQEYILISVESINGRCKKKSFALPVIKKSEEVFINGINFRKTILEEGAAGSIYYVLQYDTCYNNKDIEIRCILRRINSGALDKKLKLIKPEKEMLLLERIVNTFKVLPQNNPCYAAEEFIESQPYSRPVLKTGNIWAESSYPSVRIVDRGFIIDRKHKEGPREVGGIPVEQVDSSYTYEWDFDKTA
;
A
#
# COMPACT_ATOMS: atom_id res chain seq x y z
N MET A 1 44.41 -5.73 16.21
CA MET A 1 43.37 -4.80 16.74
C MET A 1 42.91 -3.74 15.71
N LYS A 2 43.80 -3.21 14.84
CA LYS A 2 43.46 -2.16 13.85
C LYS A 2 42.44 -2.56 12.76
N ILE A 3 42.41 -3.83 12.33
CA ILE A 3 41.52 -4.29 11.24
C ILE A 3 40.04 -4.31 11.66
N LYS A 4 39.74 -4.67 12.92
CA LYS A 4 38.35 -4.66 13.43
C LYS A 4 37.76 -3.25 13.50
N PHE A 5 38.59 -2.24 13.78
CA PHE A 5 38.15 -0.84 13.87
C PHE A 5 37.85 -0.24 12.49
N LEU A 6 38.64 -0.57 11.47
CA LEU A 6 38.39 -0.14 10.09
C LEU A 6 37.11 -0.76 9.50
N LEU A 7 36.85 -2.04 9.79
CA LEU A 7 35.62 -2.74 9.38
C LEU A 7 34.39 -2.11 10.02
N LEU A 8 34.47 -1.76 11.31
CA LEU A 8 33.38 -1.10 12.03
C LEU A 8 33.08 0.29 11.45
N ILE A 9 34.10 1.09 11.12
CA ILE A 9 33.92 2.41 10.49
C ILE A 9 33.31 2.30 9.09
N CYS A 10 33.73 1.31 8.29
CA CYS A 10 33.14 1.09 6.97
C CYS A 10 31.66 0.69 7.05
N LEU A 11 31.32 -0.23 7.96
CA LEU A 11 29.93 -0.61 8.22
C LEU A 11 29.11 0.58 8.72
N PHE A 12 29.67 1.41 9.60
CA PHE A 12 29.00 2.60 10.12
C PHE A 12 28.80 3.69 9.05
N ALA A 13 29.74 3.86 8.12
CA ALA A 13 29.62 4.80 7.00
C ALA A 13 28.56 4.35 5.97
N VAL A 14 28.49 3.04 5.70
CA VAL A 14 27.41 2.44 4.89
C VAL A 14 26.07 2.61 5.61
N PHE A 15 26.04 2.34 6.92
CA PHE A 15 24.85 2.50 7.76
C PHE A 15 24.35 3.94 7.79
N ILE A 16 25.22 4.94 7.99
CA ILE A 16 24.85 6.37 7.93
C ILE A 16 24.36 6.76 6.53
N SER A 17 24.94 6.20 5.47
CA SER A 17 24.49 6.48 4.10
C SER A 17 23.10 5.89 3.82
N CYS A 18 22.77 4.74 4.41
CA CYS A 18 21.44 4.13 4.35
C CYS A 18 20.42 4.85 5.26
N LEU A 19 20.79 5.19 6.50
CA LEU A 19 19.94 5.93 7.45
C LEU A 19 19.64 7.35 6.97
N ARG A 20 20.59 7.99 6.30
CA ARG A 20 20.37 9.28 5.63
C ARG A 20 19.41 9.16 4.44
N ASN A 21 19.23 7.96 3.88
CA ASN A 21 18.22 7.63 2.88
C ASN A 21 16.87 7.23 3.50
N GLU A 22 16.82 6.56 4.66
CA GLU A 22 15.56 6.30 5.39
C GLU A 22 14.95 7.57 5.98
N LEU A 23 15.76 8.43 6.59
CA LEU A 23 15.33 9.75 7.09
C LEU A 23 15.08 10.76 5.94
N ARG A 24 15.44 10.39 4.72
CA ARG A 24 14.95 10.97 3.47
C ARG A 24 13.94 10.01 2.84
N HIS A 25 12.72 9.98 3.37
CA HIS A 25 11.52 9.95 2.51
C HIS A 25 11.44 11.21 1.62
N SER A 26 12.57 11.63 1.05
CA SER A 26 12.73 12.71 0.11
C SER A 26 12.35 12.14 -1.24
N TRP A 27 11.10 12.42 -1.59
CA TRP A 27 10.54 12.37 -2.92
C TRP A 27 11.52 13.01 -3.92
N PHE A 28 12.45 12.24 -4.48
CA PHE A 28 13.31 12.73 -5.54
C PHE A 28 12.45 12.89 -6.81
N ARG A 29 11.96 14.11 -7.02
CA ARG A 29 11.18 14.51 -8.19
C ARG A 29 12.14 14.89 -9.31
N SER A 30 12.40 13.99 -10.24
CA SER A 30 12.81 14.39 -11.59
C SER A 30 11.55 14.45 -12.45
N SER A 31 11.19 15.63 -12.95
CA SER A 31 10.07 15.78 -13.89
C SER A 31 10.61 15.81 -15.31
N GLN A 32 10.40 14.75 -16.07
CA GLN A 32 10.55 14.79 -17.53
C GLN A 32 9.17 14.63 -18.15
N GLY A 33 8.73 15.64 -18.91
CA GLY A 33 7.51 15.56 -19.72
C GLY A 33 6.19 15.34 -18.96
N GLY A 34 6.05 15.90 -17.75
CA GLY A 34 4.82 15.77 -16.94
C GLY A 34 4.71 14.44 -16.17
N TRP A 35 5.75 13.61 -16.20
CA TRP A 35 5.87 12.40 -15.39
C TRP A 35 6.88 12.62 -14.26
N GLN A 36 6.67 11.94 -13.14
CA GLN A 36 7.58 11.87 -12.01
C GLN A 36 7.95 10.41 -11.75
N GLU A 37 9.18 10.18 -11.29
CA GLU A 37 9.62 8.86 -10.86
C GLU A 37 9.35 8.65 -9.37
N PHE A 38 8.76 7.51 -9.03
CA PHE A 38 8.69 7.00 -7.67
C PHE A 38 9.69 5.87 -7.51
N LYS A 39 10.47 5.89 -6.43
CA LYS A 39 11.37 4.80 -6.04
C LYS A 39 11.11 4.43 -4.61
N ASP A 40 10.93 3.14 -4.38
CA ASP A 40 10.83 2.55 -3.06
C ASP A 40 11.98 1.56 -2.90
N TYR A 41 12.99 1.93 -2.13
CA TYR A 41 14.12 1.05 -1.87
C TYR A 41 13.79 -0.05 -0.86
N THR A 42 12.87 0.20 0.07
CA THR A 42 12.39 -0.79 1.05
C THR A 42 11.60 -1.90 0.35
N LEU A 43 10.62 -1.52 -0.49
CA LEU A 43 9.83 -2.49 -1.26
C LEU A 43 10.51 -2.94 -2.56
N GLY A 44 11.54 -2.20 -2.99
CA GLY A 44 12.44 -2.56 -4.08
C GLY A 44 11.80 -2.48 -5.45
N PHE A 45 11.10 -1.39 -5.70
CA PHE A 45 10.57 -1.11 -7.02
C PHE A 45 10.66 0.37 -7.35
N LYS A 46 10.44 0.67 -8.62
CA LYS A 46 10.24 2.01 -9.13
C LYS A 46 9.19 2.04 -10.22
N LEU A 47 8.60 3.21 -10.45
CA LEU A 47 7.69 3.46 -11.56
C LEU A 47 7.67 4.95 -11.91
N LEU A 48 7.10 5.29 -13.06
CA LEU A 48 6.74 6.65 -13.44
C LEU A 48 5.23 6.86 -13.27
N TYR A 49 4.84 8.05 -12.80
CA TYR A 49 3.45 8.44 -12.62
C TYR A 49 3.23 9.92 -13.04
N PRO A 50 2.00 10.36 -13.33
CA PRO A 50 1.73 11.75 -13.67
C PRO A 50 2.10 12.71 -12.53
N ALA A 51 2.77 13.82 -12.83
CA ALA A 51 3.31 14.74 -11.83
C ALA A 51 2.27 15.37 -10.90
N GLN A 52 1.01 15.43 -11.35
CA GLN A 52 -0.14 15.95 -10.62
C GLN A 52 -0.84 14.90 -9.75
N ALA A 53 -0.42 13.63 -9.80
CA ALA A 53 -0.98 12.59 -8.95
C ALA A 53 -0.56 12.79 -7.48
N ARG A 54 -1.37 12.26 -6.57
CA ARG A 54 -1.10 12.30 -5.13
C ARG A 54 -0.70 10.92 -4.65
N LEU A 55 0.39 10.84 -3.89
CA LEU A 55 0.89 9.59 -3.34
C LEU A 55 0.59 9.52 -1.86
N SER A 56 0.15 8.35 -1.40
CA SER A 56 0.05 8.00 0.01
C SER A 56 0.60 6.60 0.23
N ARG A 57 1.17 6.36 1.41
CA ARG A 57 1.71 5.05 1.79
C ARG A 57 1.17 4.66 3.16
N GLU A 58 0.79 3.40 3.27
CA GLU A 58 0.39 2.76 4.51
C GLU A 58 1.09 1.39 4.59
N GLY A 59 2.11 1.27 5.44
CA GLY A 59 2.93 0.07 5.52
C GLY A 59 3.55 -0.31 4.16
N LYS A 60 3.19 -1.51 3.66
CA LYS A 60 3.66 -2.08 2.38
C LYS A 60 2.77 -1.73 1.18
N LEU A 61 1.74 -0.90 1.39
CA LEU A 61 0.80 -0.48 0.37
C LEU A 61 1.13 0.95 -0.08
N LEU A 62 1.41 1.11 -1.37
CA LEU A 62 1.48 2.40 -2.03
C LEU A 62 0.15 2.67 -2.74
N ARG A 63 -0.40 3.87 -2.55
CA ARG A 63 -1.54 4.38 -3.30
C ARG A 63 -1.15 5.62 -4.10
N ILE A 64 -1.61 5.68 -5.36
CA ILE A 64 -1.39 6.79 -6.29
C ILE A 64 -2.76 7.23 -6.81
N ASP A 65 -3.28 8.34 -6.29
CA ASP A 65 -4.53 8.95 -6.74
C ASP A 65 -4.28 9.84 -7.96
N LEU A 66 -4.95 9.55 -9.08
CA LEU A 66 -4.84 10.29 -10.32
C LEU A 66 -5.82 11.48 -10.36
N PRO A 67 -5.48 12.55 -11.10
CA PRO A 67 -6.37 13.69 -11.26
C PRO A 67 -7.64 13.29 -12.04
N ILE A 68 -8.81 13.61 -11.50
CA ILE A 68 -10.09 13.39 -12.18
C ILE A 68 -10.59 14.71 -12.76
N GLU A 69 -10.99 14.70 -14.03
CA GLU A 69 -11.68 15.84 -14.65
C GLU A 69 -13.01 16.11 -13.95
N GLY A 70 -13.24 17.38 -13.58
CA GLY A 70 -14.53 17.82 -13.04
C GLY A 70 -15.69 17.61 -14.02
N LYS A 71 -16.91 17.51 -13.48
CA LYS A 71 -18.17 17.33 -14.24
C LYS A 71 -18.26 16.02 -15.04
N THR A 72 -17.48 15.01 -14.67
CA THR A 72 -17.60 13.65 -15.21
C THR A 72 -18.38 12.74 -14.25
N ASN A 73 -18.73 11.53 -14.70
CA ASN A 73 -19.26 10.48 -13.82
C ASN A 73 -18.16 9.68 -13.09
N LEU A 74 -16.88 9.95 -13.35
CA LEU A 74 -15.75 9.33 -12.66
C LEU A 74 -15.63 9.90 -11.24
N ARG A 75 -15.42 9.04 -10.25
CA ARG A 75 -15.36 9.42 -8.83
C ARG A 75 -14.09 8.97 -8.15
N GLN A 76 -13.50 7.87 -8.61
CA GLN A 76 -12.20 7.42 -8.14
C GLN A 76 -11.40 6.89 -9.31
N GLU A 77 -10.12 7.22 -9.31
CA GLU A 77 -9.13 6.72 -10.23
C GLU A 77 -7.80 6.67 -9.47
N TYR A 78 -7.33 5.47 -9.17
CA TYR A 78 -6.10 5.31 -8.41
C TYR A 78 -5.43 3.96 -8.66
N ILE A 79 -4.16 3.89 -8.33
CA ILE A 79 -3.36 2.67 -8.37
C ILE A 79 -3.00 2.27 -6.94
N LEU A 80 -3.15 0.99 -6.63
CA LEU A 80 -2.61 0.34 -5.43
C LEU A 80 -1.47 -0.57 -5.83
N ILE A 81 -0.35 -0.50 -5.13
CA ILE A 81 0.80 -1.38 -5.32
C ILE A 81 1.16 -1.99 -3.97
N SER A 82 1.17 -3.32 -3.89
CA SER A 82 1.69 -4.05 -2.75
C SER A 82 2.83 -4.94 -3.19
N VAL A 83 3.92 -4.94 -2.42
CA VAL A 83 5.04 -5.86 -2.62
C VAL A 83 5.33 -6.54 -1.28
N GLU A 84 5.14 -7.85 -1.24
CA GLU A 84 5.38 -8.67 -0.06
C GLU A 84 6.52 -9.66 -0.32
N SER A 85 7.54 -9.67 0.53
CA SER A 85 8.51 -10.78 0.55
C SER A 85 7.82 -12.05 1.02
N ILE A 86 8.12 -13.17 0.36
CA ILE A 86 7.51 -14.47 0.64
C ILE A 86 8.58 -15.53 0.89
N ASN A 87 8.41 -16.29 1.97
CA ASN A 87 9.24 -17.46 2.29
C ASN A 87 8.58 -18.73 1.75
N GLY A 88 8.35 -18.80 0.43
CA GLY A 88 7.71 -19.95 -0.19
C GLY A 88 6.88 -19.59 -1.43
N ARG A 89 5.66 -20.11 -1.50
CA ARG A 89 4.75 -19.91 -2.65
C ARG A 89 4.00 -18.59 -2.52
N CYS A 90 3.82 -17.87 -3.62
CA CYS A 90 2.94 -16.69 -3.63
C CYS A 90 1.53 -17.08 -3.24
N LYS A 91 0.83 -16.12 -2.63
CA LYS A 91 -0.56 -16.30 -2.31
C LYS A 91 -1.32 -16.33 -3.63
N LYS A 92 -2.03 -17.43 -3.91
CA LYS A 92 -3.14 -17.37 -4.88
C LYS A 92 -4.19 -16.46 -4.25
N LYS A 93 -4.22 -15.19 -4.65
CA LYS A 93 -5.28 -14.28 -4.22
C LYS A 93 -6.60 -14.78 -4.80
N SER A 94 -7.45 -15.31 -3.92
CA SER A 94 -8.82 -15.68 -4.26
C SER A 94 -9.63 -14.39 -4.33
N PHE A 95 -10.12 -14.05 -5.51
CA PHE A 95 -11.03 -12.93 -5.67
C PHE A 95 -12.42 -13.39 -5.23
N ALA A 96 -12.87 -12.89 -4.10
CA ALA A 96 -14.30 -12.93 -3.80
C ALA A 96 -15.02 -11.94 -4.74
N LEU A 97 -15.77 -12.48 -5.69
CA LEU A 97 -16.98 -11.89 -6.30
C LEU A 97 -16.92 -10.87 -7.47
N PRO A 98 -15.79 -10.43 -8.08
CA PRO A 98 -15.88 -9.69 -9.34
C PRO A 98 -16.08 -10.60 -10.56
N VAL A 99 -16.83 -10.14 -11.56
CA VAL A 99 -16.93 -10.82 -12.85
C VAL A 99 -15.61 -10.63 -13.59
N ILE A 100 -14.86 -11.72 -13.76
CA ILE A 100 -13.65 -11.73 -14.59
C ILE A 100 -14.07 -11.54 -16.05
N LYS A 101 -13.69 -10.41 -16.65
CA LYS A 101 -13.97 -10.11 -18.06
C LYS A 101 -12.89 -10.68 -18.97
N LYS A 102 -11.64 -10.61 -18.55
CA LYS A 102 -10.48 -11.07 -19.31
C LYS A 102 -9.35 -11.41 -18.35
N SER A 103 -8.59 -12.45 -18.65
CA SER A 103 -7.32 -12.75 -17.98
C SER A 103 -6.30 -13.20 -19.02
N GLU A 104 -5.09 -12.65 -18.98
CA GLU A 104 -4.01 -12.94 -19.91
C GLU A 104 -2.64 -12.74 -19.25
N GLU A 105 -1.62 -13.45 -19.73
CA GLU A 105 -0.23 -13.20 -19.34
C GLU A 105 0.34 -12.05 -20.17
N VAL A 106 1.08 -11.14 -19.52
CA VAL A 106 1.73 -9.99 -20.16
C VAL A 106 3.14 -9.81 -19.63
N PHE A 107 4.04 -9.39 -20.53
CA PHE A 107 5.45 -9.19 -20.19
C PHE A 107 5.76 -7.71 -20.02
N ILE A 108 6.10 -7.30 -18.79
CA ILE A 108 6.36 -5.90 -18.44
C ILE A 108 7.77 -5.80 -17.87
N ASN A 109 8.65 -5.08 -18.56
CA ASN A 109 10.02 -4.78 -18.12
C ASN A 109 10.82 -6.00 -17.61
N GLY A 110 10.68 -7.15 -18.25
CA GLY A 110 11.40 -8.37 -17.85
C GLY A 110 10.64 -9.29 -16.89
N ILE A 111 9.42 -8.91 -16.47
CA ILE A 111 8.62 -9.64 -15.50
C ILE A 111 7.33 -10.11 -16.18
N ASN A 112 7.01 -11.39 -16.03
CA ASN A 112 5.75 -11.93 -16.51
C ASN A 112 4.66 -11.71 -15.46
N PHE A 113 3.59 -11.01 -15.83
CA PHE A 113 2.45 -10.72 -14.98
C PHE A 113 1.20 -11.40 -15.51
N ARG A 114 0.36 -11.89 -14.61
CA ARG A 114 -1.04 -12.16 -14.95
C ARG A 114 -1.82 -10.86 -14.88
N LYS A 115 -2.31 -10.41 -16.04
CA LYS A 115 -3.22 -9.28 -16.18
C LYS A 115 -4.67 -9.76 -16.13
N THR A 116 -5.47 -9.20 -15.24
CA THR A 116 -6.89 -9.53 -15.11
C THR A 116 -7.74 -8.26 -15.14
N ILE A 117 -8.79 -8.27 -15.96
CA ILE A 117 -9.81 -7.22 -16.02
C ILE A 117 -11.05 -7.71 -15.31
N LEU A 118 -11.50 -6.93 -14.34
CA LEU A 118 -12.61 -7.21 -13.45
C LEU A 118 -13.64 -6.08 -13.56
N GLU A 119 -14.92 -6.43 -13.49
CA GLU A 119 -16.01 -5.47 -13.39
C GLU A 119 -16.95 -5.88 -12.25
N GLU A 120 -17.33 -4.91 -11.42
CA GLU A 120 -18.23 -5.13 -10.29
C GLU A 120 -19.24 -3.98 -10.18
N GLY A 121 -20.52 -4.33 -10.07
CA GLY A 121 -21.59 -3.38 -9.78
C GLY A 121 -21.76 -3.22 -8.26
N ALA A 122 -21.87 -1.98 -7.80
CA ALA A 122 -22.19 -1.64 -6.42
C ALA A 122 -23.36 -0.64 -6.37
N ALA A 123 -23.88 -0.35 -5.17
CA ALA A 123 -24.96 0.62 -4.99
C ALA A 123 -24.62 1.99 -5.60
N GLY A 124 -25.24 2.31 -6.75
CA GLY A 124 -25.04 3.54 -7.50
C GLY A 124 -23.67 3.69 -8.19
N SER A 125 -22.81 2.66 -8.16
CA SER A 125 -21.45 2.72 -8.71
C SER A 125 -21.13 1.50 -9.56
N ILE A 126 -20.22 1.66 -10.50
CA ILE A 126 -19.60 0.56 -11.24
C ILE A 126 -18.09 0.69 -11.04
N TYR A 127 -17.48 -0.40 -10.60
CA TYR A 127 -16.05 -0.52 -10.43
C TYR A 127 -15.47 -1.30 -11.60
N TYR A 128 -14.40 -0.76 -12.15
CA TYR A 128 -13.51 -1.49 -13.03
C TYR A 128 -12.17 -1.63 -12.34
N VAL A 129 -11.66 -2.85 -12.33
CA VAL A 129 -10.35 -3.15 -11.77
C VAL A 129 -9.51 -3.79 -12.84
N LEU A 130 -8.38 -3.15 -13.13
CA LEU A 130 -7.32 -3.74 -13.91
C LEU A 130 -6.23 -4.17 -12.93
N GLN A 131 -5.97 -5.46 -12.86
CA GLN A 131 -5.03 -6.04 -11.91
C GLN A 131 -3.87 -6.71 -12.63
N TYR A 132 -2.68 -6.57 -12.05
CA TYR A 132 -1.49 -7.30 -12.38
C TYR A 132 -0.99 -8.00 -11.13
N ASP A 133 -0.75 -9.29 -11.23
CA ASP A 133 -0.16 -10.07 -10.16
C ASP A 133 0.96 -10.98 -10.67
N THR A 134 2.02 -11.13 -9.87
CA THR A 134 3.17 -11.97 -10.23
C THR A 134 3.96 -12.44 -9.02
N CYS A 135 4.65 -13.55 -9.23
CA CYS A 135 5.69 -14.08 -8.36
C CYS A 135 7.05 -13.77 -8.99
N TYR A 136 7.83 -12.89 -8.36
CA TYR A 136 9.13 -12.51 -8.89
C TYR A 136 10.18 -12.36 -7.79
N ASN A 137 11.27 -13.11 -7.87
CA ASN A 137 12.40 -13.07 -6.92
C ASN A 137 11.97 -13.11 -5.44
N ASN A 138 11.17 -14.12 -5.06
CA ASN A 138 10.61 -14.27 -3.71
C ASN A 138 9.77 -13.07 -3.24
N LYS A 139 9.15 -12.36 -4.18
CA LYS A 139 8.16 -11.31 -3.91
C LYS A 139 6.83 -11.65 -4.57
N ASP A 140 5.76 -11.44 -3.81
CA ASP A 140 4.39 -11.37 -4.31
C ASP A 140 4.09 -9.90 -4.62
N ILE A 141 3.96 -9.59 -5.91
CA ILE A 141 3.74 -8.24 -6.41
C ILE A 141 2.32 -8.17 -6.93
N GLU A 142 1.55 -7.22 -6.40
CA GLU A 142 0.21 -6.91 -6.88
C GLU A 142 0.09 -5.42 -7.20
N ILE A 143 -0.44 -5.14 -8.39
CA ILE A 143 -0.77 -3.79 -8.84
C ILE A 143 -2.24 -3.79 -9.23
N ARG A 144 -3.06 -2.98 -8.56
CA ARG A 144 -4.48 -2.81 -8.86
C ARG A 144 -4.75 -1.38 -9.29
N CYS A 145 -5.25 -1.23 -10.50
CA CYS A 145 -5.74 0.03 -11.03
C CYS A 145 -7.26 0.04 -10.86
N ILE A 146 -7.76 0.96 -10.04
CA ILE A 146 -9.18 1.05 -9.68
C ILE A 146 -9.79 2.27 -10.38
N LEU A 147 -10.89 2.03 -11.08
CA LEU A 147 -11.76 3.05 -11.63
C LEU A 147 -13.16 2.88 -11.03
N ARG A 148 -13.70 3.92 -10.40
CA ARG A 148 -15.08 3.95 -9.93
C ARG A 148 -15.86 5.03 -10.64
N ARG A 149 -16.94 4.65 -11.30
CA ARG A 149 -17.90 5.57 -11.91
C ARG A 149 -19.27 5.49 -11.26
N ILE A 150 -20.03 6.58 -11.32
CA ILE A 150 -21.46 6.56 -11.03
C ILE A 150 -22.16 5.75 -12.12
N ASN A 151 -23.08 4.87 -11.72
CA ASN A 151 -23.93 4.12 -12.64
C ASN A 151 -24.82 5.09 -13.44
N SER A 152 -24.91 4.90 -14.77
CA SER A 152 -25.68 5.77 -15.67
C SER A 152 -27.17 5.86 -15.30
N GLY A 153 -27.74 4.83 -14.66
CA GLY A 153 -29.12 4.86 -14.16
C GLY A 153 -29.38 5.86 -13.03
N ALA A 154 -28.32 6.37 -12.39
CA ALA A 154 -28.37 7.36 -11.31
C ALA A 154 -27.71 8.70 -11.69
N LEU A 155 -27.49 8.94 -12.99
CA LEU A 155 -26.70 10.09 -13.46
C LEU A 155 -27.55 11.37 -13.55
N ASP A 156 -27.05 12.47 -12.97
CA ASP A 156 -27.46 13.82 -13.36
C ASP A 156 -27.12 14.01 -14.85
N LYS A 157 -28.11 14.45 -15.65
CA LYS A 157 -27.96 14.72 -17.10
C LYS A 157 -26.80 15.69 -17.42
N LYS A 158 -26.33 16.46 -16.44
CA LYS A 158 -25.20 17.40 -16.59
C LYS A 158 -23.83 16.74 -16.58
N LEU A 159 -23.70 15.49 -16.14
CA LEU A 159 -22.40 14.82 -16.04
C LEU A 159 -21.99 14.18 -17.37
N LYS A 160 -20.73 14.40 -17.77
CA LYS A 160 -20.10 13.72 -18.90
C LYS A 160 -19.82 12.26 -18.55
N LEU A 161 -20.29 11.34 -19.39
CA LEU A 161 -19.99 9.92 -19.26
C LEU A 161 -18.56 9.64 -19.72
N ILE A 162 -17.74 9.11 -18.81
CA ILE A 162 -16.39 8.63 -19.11
C ILE A 162 -16.44 7.15 -19.47
N LYS A 163 -15.76 6.84 -20.57
CA LYS A 163 -15.52 5.50 -21.07
C LYS A 163 -14.31 4.91 -20.33
N PRO A 164 -14.45 3.78 -19.62
CA PRO A 164 -13.38 3.24 -18.79
C PRO A 164 -12.13 2.87 -19.60
N GLU A 165 -12.28 2.55 -20.88
CA GLU A 165 -11.19 2.11 -21.75
C GLU A 165 -10.10 3.18 -21.90
N LYS A 166 -10.47 4.46 -21.92
CA LYS A 166 -9.50 5.56 -22.05
C LYS A 166 -8.67 5.72 -20.77
N GLU A 167 -9.33 5.68 -19.61
CA GLU A 167 -8.64 5.82 -18.32
C GLU A 167 -7.77 4.59 -18.03
N MET A 168 -8.25 3.40 -18.41
CA MET A 168 -7.45 2.17 -18.34
C MET A 168 -6.15 2.28 -19.13
N LEU A 169 -6.11 2.93 -20.31
CA LEU A 169 -4.87 3.10 -21.06
C LEU A 169 -3.83 3.95 -20.32
N LEU A 170 -4.25 4.97 -19.56
CA LEU A 170 -3.35 5.76 -18.72
C LEU A 170 -2.78 4.89 -17.58
N LEU A 171 -3.66 4.12 -16.93
CA LEU A 171 -3.29 3.19 -15.86
C LEU A 171 -2.31 2.13 -16.37
N GLU A 172 -2.58 1.51 -17.52
CA GLU A 172 -1.69 0.58 -18.20
C GLU A 172 -0.32 1.21 -18.51
N ARG A 173 -0.31 2.46 -18.98
CA ARG A 173 0.93 3.19 -19.24
C ARG A 173 1.77 3.34 -17.98
N ILE A 174 1.14 3.66 -16.85
CA ILE A 174 1.84 3.75 -15.55
C ILE A 174 2.41 2.39 -15.16
N VAL A 175 1.61 1.31 -15.22
CA VAL A 175 2.06 -0.03 -14.87
C VAL A 175 3.21 -0.50 -15.76
N ASN A 176 3.18 -0.18 -17.06
CA ASN A 176 4.26 -0.50 -18.00
C ASN A 176 5.60 0.16 -17.67
N THR A 177 5.65 1.10 -16.73
CA THR A 177 6.90 1.69 -16.23
C THR A 177 7.43 1.02 -14.96
N PHE A 178 6.67 0.09 -14.37
CA PHE A 178 7.04 -0.62 -13.15
C PHE A 178 8.29 -1.47 -13.36
N LYS A 179 9.26 -1.32 -12.46
CA LYS A 179 10.50 -2.09 -12.46
C LYS A 179 10.86 -2.49 -11.05
N VAL A 180 11.22 -3.75 -10.86
CA VAL A 180 11.87 -4.20 -9.62
C VAL A 180 13.29 -3.66 -9.60
N LEU A 181 13.70 -3.09 -8.46
CA LEU A 181 15.06 -2.64 -8.23
C LEU A 181 15.97 -3.85 -7.94
N PRO A 182 17.23 -3.83 -8.39
CA PRO A 182 18.17 -4.92 -8.10
C PRO A 182 18.39 -5.07 -6.58
N GLN A 183 18.39 -6.32 -6.09
CA GLN A 183 18.58 -6.66 -4.67
C GLN A 183 19.97 -6.30 -4.12
N ASN A 184 20.96 -6.09 -4.99
CA ASN A 184 22.33 -5.70 -4.62
C ASN A 184 22.47 -4.21 -4.25
N ASN A 185 21.36 -3.52 -4.00
CA ASN A 185 21.42 -2.16 -3.50
C ASN A 185 21.88 -2.22 -2.02
N PRO A 186 22.96 -1.52 -1.62
CA PRO A 186 23.43 -1.53 -0.23
C PRO A 186 22.36 -1.07 0.78
N CYS A 187 21.30 -0.39 0.34
CA CYS A 187 20.14 -0.06 1.18
C CYS A 187 19.28 -1.31 1.53
N TYR A 188 19.23 -2.31 0.65
CA TYR A 188 18.48 -3.56 0.84
C TYR A 188 19.10 -4.46 1.91
N ALA A 189 20.44 -4.59 1.86
CA ALA A 189 21.19 -5.45 2.77
C ALA A 189 21.17 -4.96 4.23
N ALA A 190 20.85 -3.67 4.47
CA ALA A 190 20.79 -3.12 5.81
C ALA A 190 19.54 -3.57 6.58
N GLU A 191 18.37 -3.67 5.93
CA GLU A 191 17.13 -4.13 6.57
C GLU A 191 17.13 -5.65 6.80
N GLU A 192 17.55 -6.45 5.80
CA GLU A 192 17.57 -7.92 5.92
C GLU A 192 18.58 -8.38 6.99
N PHE A 193 19.69 -7.64 7.16
CA PHE A 193 20.64 -7.88 8.25
C PHE A 193 20.06 -7.51 9.62
N ILE A 194 19.28 -6.43 9.74
CA ILE A 194 18.61 -6.06 11.01
C ILE A 194 17.54 -7.09 11.41
N GLU A 195 16.81 -7.64 10.45
CA GLU A 195 15.73 -8.61 10.71
C GLU A 195 16.28 -10.02 11.01
N SER A 196 17.46 -10.36 10.51
CA SER A 196 18.18 -11.62 10.78
C SER A 196 18.98 -11.65 12.09
N GLN A 197 19.18 -10.50 12.76
CA GLN A 197 19.97 -10.42 13.99
C GLN A 197 19.08 -10.77 15.19
N PRO A 198 19.48 -11.73 16.06
CA PRO A 198 18.84 -11.96 17.34
C PRO A 198 19.28 -10.86 18.32
N TYR A 199 18.94 -9.61 18.03
CA TYR A 199 19.05 -8.51 18.97
C TYR A 199 17.64 -8.02 19.27
N SER A 200 17.19 -8.35 20.47
CA SER A 200 16.04 -7.75 21.14
C SER A 200 16.10 -6.23 20.98
N ARG A 201 15.31 -5.70 20.04
CA ARG A 201 15.03 -4.26 20.00
C ARG A 201 14.50 -3.90 21.39
N PRO A 202 15.05 -2.88 22.06
CA PRO A 202 14.33 -2.23 23.15
C PRO A 202 13.04 -1.72 22.51
N VAL A 203 11.91 -2.30 22.89
CA VAL A 203 10.61 -1.73 22.59
C VAL A 203 10.60 -0.37 23.28
N LEU A 204 10.86 0.69 22.51
CA LEU A 204 10.49 2.04 22.92
C LEU A 204 8.96 2.04 23.00
N LYS A 205 8.44 1.72 24.19
CA LYS A 205 7.06 1.94 24.60
C LYS A 205 6.83 3.45 24.70
N THR A 206 6.70 4.09 23.54
CA THR A 206 6.13 5.44 23.43
C THR A 206 4.98 5.39 22.43
N GLY A 207 4.03 4.50 22.69
CA GLY A 207 2.68 4.55 22.15
C GLY A 207 1.72 4.77 23.32
N ASN A 208 0.63 5.51 23.12
CA ASN A 208 -0.34 5.90 24.13
C ASN A 208 -0.80 4.71 25.00
N ILE A 209 -0.15 4.53 26.14
CA ILE A 209 -0.44 3.50 27.17
C ILE A 209 -1.67 3.84 28.02
N TRP A 210 -2.38 4.95 27.71
CA TRP A 210 -3.53 5.37 28.49
C TRP A 210 -4.62 4.29 28.55
N ALA A 211 -4.92 3.63 27.42
CA ALA A 211 -5.95 2.59 27.36
C ALA A 211 -5.59 1.35 28.21
N GLU A 212 -4.34 0.87 28.14
CA GLU A 212 -3.86 -0.24 28.99
C GLU A 212 -3.79 0.14 30.48
N SER A 213 -3.48 1.41 30.79
CA SER A 213 -3.42 1.91 32.17
C SER A 213 -4.80 2.13 32.80
N SER A 214 -5.81 2.39 31.97
CA SER A 214 -7.18 2.73 32.42
C SER A 214 -8.11 1.51 32.39
N TYR A 215 -7.80 0.50 31.58
CA TYR A 215 -8.62 -0.71 31.41
C TYR A 215 -7.73 -1.96 31.39
N PRO A 216 -7.67 -2.74 32.48
CA PRO A 216 -6.85 -3.95 32.59
C PRO A 216 -7.20 -5.05 31.57
N SER A 217 -8.38 -4.97 30.96
CA SER A 217 -8.90 -5.92 29.95
C SER A 217 -8.59 -5.54 28.51
N VAL A 218 -8.01 -4.36 28.25
CA VAL A 218 -7.66 -3.92 26.90
C VAL A 218 -6.25 -4.37 26.55
N ARG A 219 -6.10 -5.03 25.39
CA ARG A 219 -4.80 -5.38 24.82
C ARG A 219 -4.67 -4.79 23.42
N ILE A 220 -3.55 -4.14 23.14
CA ILE A 220 -3.21 -3.69 21.80
C ILE A 220 -2.69 -4.91 21.03
N VAL A 221 -3.50 -5.45 20.13
CA VAL A 221 -3.10 -6.42 19.12
C VAL A 221 -2.91 -5.69 17.79
N ASP A 222 -1.89 -6.10 17.05
CA ASP A 222 -1.35 -5.58 15.79
C ASP A 222 -2.17 -4.56 14.96
N ARG A 223 -1.45 -3.64 14.31
CA ARG A 223 -1.94 -2.45 13.56
C ARG A 223 -2.72 -2.74 12.26
N GLY A 224 -3.49 -3.83 12.18
CA GLY A 224 -4.01 -4.37 10.92
C GLY A 224 -5.52 -4.60 10.85
N PHE A 225 -6.31 -4.28 11.86
CA PHE A 225 -7.75 -4.59 11.88
C PHE A 225 -8.61 -3.32 11.86
N ILE A 226 -9.33 -3.13 10.75
CA ILE A 226 -10.36 -2.09 10.62
C ILE A 226 -11.64 -2.64 11.24
N ILE A 227 -12.18 -1.98 12.26
CA ILE A 227 -13.55 -2.24 12.74
C ILE A 227 -14.51 -1.85 11.62
N ASP A 228 -15.30 -2.81 11.16
CA ASP A 228 -16.30 -2.65 10.12
C ASP A 228 -17.33 -1.57 10.52
N ARG A 229 -17.41 -0.51 9.72
CA ARG A 229 -18.37 0.60 9.85
C ARG A 229 -19.83 0.13 9.83
N LYS A 230 -20.11 -1.10 9.38
CA LYS A 230 -21.44 -1.68 9.25
C LYS A 230 -21.90 -2.48 10.48
N HIS A 231 -20.99 -2.92 11.34
CA HIS A 231 -21.31 -3.71 12.54
C HIS A 231 -20.91 -2.91 13.79
N LYS A 232 -21.84 -2.10 14.30
CA LYS A 232 -21.69 -1.31 15.54
C LYS A 232 -21.70 -2.20 16.78
N GLU A 233 -20.75 -3.10 16.92
CA GLU A 233 -20.55 -3.89 18.13
C GLU A 233 -19.36 -3.33 18.91
N GLY A 234 -19.62 -2.20 19.55
CA GLY A 234 -18.72 -1.53 20.48
C GLY A 234 -19.48 -0.46 21.27
N PRO A 235 -19.08 -0.16 22.51
CA PRO A 235 -19.77 0.84 23.32
C PRO A 235 -19.78 2.19 22.60
N ARG A 236 -20.93 2.87 22.61
CA ARG A 236 -21.13 4.14 21.88
C ARG A 236 -20.28 5.29 22.46
N GLU A 237 -19.87 5.17 23.71
CA GLU A 237 -19.07 6.14 24.45
C GLU A 237 -18.09 5.40 25.37
N VAL A 238 -16.87 5.91 25.51
CA VAL A 238 -15.90 5.46 26.51
C VAL A 238 -15.56 6.65 27.39
N GLY A 239 -16.05 6.65 28.64
CA GLY A 239 -15.80 7.74 29.59
C GLY A 239 -16.32 9.12 29.16
N GLY A 240 -17.40 9.18 28.36
CA GLY A 240 -17.98 10.43 27.87
C GLY A 240 -17.29 11.03 26.64
N ILE A 241 -16.32 10.33 26.04
CA ILE A 241 -15.68 10.72 24.78
C ILE A 241 -16.29 9.89 23.64
N PRO A 242 -16.79 10.52 22.56
CA PRO A 242 -17.26 9.80 21.39
C PRO A 242 -16.13 8.98 20.75
N VAL A 243 -16.40 7.72 20.42
CA VAL A 243 -15.44 6.78 19.79
C VAL A 243 -14.80 7.33 18.51
N GLU A 244 -15.46 8.28 17.85
CA GLU A 244 -14.99 8.97 16.64
C GLU A 244 -13.74 9.84 16.86
N GLN A 245 -13.36 10.13 18.12
CA GLN A 245 -12.15 10.90 18.47
C GLN A 245 -10.95 10.02 18.87
N VAL A 246 -11.12 8.70 18.92
CA VAL A 246 -10.01 7.79 19.18
C VAL A 246 -9.24 7.60 17.87
N ASP A 247 -7.94 7.95 17.90
CA ASP A 247 -7.03 7.92 16.76
C ASP A 247 -7.17 6.62 15.95
N SER A 248 -7.62 6.75 14.70
CA SER A 248 -7.96 5.64 13.78
C SER A 248 -6.77 4.79 13.34
N SER A 249 -5.59 5.04 13.93
CA SER A 249 -4.32 4.40 13.61
C SER A 249 -4.11 3.07 14.36
N TYR A 250 -5.04 2.68 15.24
CA TYR A 250 -4.90 1.51 16.11
C TYR A 250 -6.15 0.63 16.11
N THR A 251 -5.92 -0.68 16.15
CA THR A 251 -6.93 -1.69 16.46
C THR A 251 -6.88 -1.97 17.96
N TYR A 252 -8.05 -2.11 18.57
CA TYR A 252 -8.20 -2.59 19.93
C TYR A 252 -8.96 -3.92 19.90
N GLU A 253 -8.48 -4.93 20.62
CA GLU A 253 -9.23 -6.15 20.90
C GLU A 253 -9.60 -6.14 22.38
N TRP A 254 -10.87 -6.42 22.65
CA TRP A 254 -11.40 -6.54 24.00
C TRP A 254 -11.41 -8.02 24.36
N ASP A 255 -10.67 -8.38 25.41
CA ASP A 255 -10.70 -9.72 25.99
C ASP A 255 -11.91 -9.80 26.94
N PHE A 256 -13.05 -10.24 26.40
CA PHE A 256 -14.31 -10.34 27.15
C PHE A 256 -14.28 -11.45 28.22
N ASP A 257 -13.32 -12.38 28.15
CA ASP A 257 -13.20 -13.50 29.09
C ASP A 257 -12.51 -13.10 30.41
N LYS A 258 -12.08 -11.84 30.55
CA LYS A 258 -11.48 -11.30 31.80
C LYS A 258 -12.37 -10.34 32.57
N THR A 259 -13.60 -10.13 32.11
CA THR A 259 -14.63 -9.46 32.92
C THR A 259 -15.45 -10.50 33.67
N ALA A 260 -14.86 -11.04 34.73
CA ALA A 260 -15.53 -11.70 35.84
C ALA A 260 -14.85 -11.29 37.15
#